data_AF-A0A7V9ECC6-F1
#
_entry.id   AF-A0A7V9ECC6-F1
#
_cell.length_a   1.000
_cell.length_b   1.000
_cell.length_c   1.000
_cell.angle_alpha   90.00
_cell.angle_beta   90.00
_cell.angle_gamma   90.00
#
_symmetry.space_group_name_H-M   'P 1'
#
loop_
_entity.id
_entity.type
_entity.pdbx_description
1 polymer ?
#
loop_
_entity_poly.entity_id
_entity_poly.type
_entity_poly.pdbx_seq_one_letter_code
_entity_poly.pdbx_strand_id
1 'polypeptide(L)'
;MAPAAGRRSGRSADRCRRAPRRTRVSEPASSARGVLDTSTVIALARLTDAASLPTEPLITSVTLAELSVGPLVARDEQERAARQAHLQQAEADFEPLPFDAAAARAFGGVAASLRQAGRKAAARAYDAMIAATAIANDLPIYTCNPGDFAGIDGLELITVPPPPAAPDDPA
;
A
#
# COMPACT_ATOMS: atom_id res chain seq x y z
N MET A 1 -50.14 27.84 -50.53
CA MET A 1 -50.17 27.39 -49.12
C MET A 1 -48.89 27.88 -48.44
N ALA A 2 -49.02 28.89 -47.57
CA ALA A 2 -48.18 29.36 -46.44
C ALA A 2 -46.61 29.40 -46.45
N PRO A 3 -45.96 30.24 -45.60
CA PRO A 3 -44.64 30.84 -45.83
C PRO A 3 -43.56 30.64 -44.73
N ALA A 4 -42.38 31.26 -44.96
CA ALA A 4 -41.47 31.98 -44.04
C ALA A 4 -40.63 31.28 -42.91
N ALA A 5 -39.32 31.63 -42.95
CA ALA A 5 -38.43 32.13 -41.88
C ALA A 5 -38.06 31.28 -40.64
N GLY A 6 -36.79 31.36 -40.20
CA GLY A 6 -36.46 31.18 -38.78
C GLY A 6 -35.01 30.85 -38.44
N ARG A 7 -34.36 31.73 -37.67
CA ARG A 7 -32.95 31.75 -37.26
C ARG A 7 -32.56 30.74 -36.16
N ARG A 8 -31.23 30.58 -36.03
CA ARG A 8 -30.41 29.92 -34.98
C ARG A 8 -30.89 30.08 -33.53
N SER A 9 -30.74 29.02 -32.73
CA SER A 9 -30.26 29.00 -31.32
C SER A 9 -30.03 27.52 -30.95
N GLY A 10 -28.90 27.05 -30.42
CA GLY A 10 -28.26 27.47 -29.18
C GLY A 10 -28.73 26.57 -28.03
N ARG A 11 -28.19 25.35 -27.87
CA ARG A 11 -28.27 24.53 -26.64
C ARG A 11 -26.97 23.73 -26.53
N SER A 12 -25.95 24.31 -25.92
CA SER A 12 -25.62 24.20 -24.49
C SER A 12 -25.30 22.77 -24.10
N ALA A 13 -23.99 22.49 -24.07
CA ALA A 13 -23.39 21.28 -23.56
C ALA A 13 -23.74 21.11 -22.09
N ASP A 14 -24.62 20.16 -21.80
CA ASP A 14 -24.93 19.71 -20.46
C ASP A 14 -23.78 18.83 -19.96
N ARG A 15 -22.70 19.50 -19.54
CA ARG A 15 -21.60 18.88 -18.80
C ARG A 15 -22.16 18.46 -17.46
N CYS A 16 -22.46 17.16 -17.37
CA CYS A 16 -22.62 16.46 -16.11
C CYS A 16 -21.33 16.63 -15.29
N ARG A 17 -21.26 17.69 -14.48
CA ARG A 17 -20.16 17.94 -13.54
C ARG A 17 -20.32 16.93 -12.41
N ARG A 18 -19.64 15.79 -12.54
CA ARG A 18 -19.47 14.83 -11.46
C ARG A 18 -18.66 15.51 -10.35
N ALA A 19 -19.31 15.82 -9.25
CA ALA A 19 -18.66 16.40 -8.08
C ALA A 19 -17.55 15.46 -7.58
N PRO A 20 -16.40 15.98 -7.12
CA PRO A 20 -15.36 15.16 -6.53
C PRO A 20 -15.91 14.48 -5.27
N ARG A 21 -15.77 13.15 -5.19
CA ARG A 21 -16.06 12.40 -3.97
C ARG A 21 -15.14 12.93 -2.87
N ARG A 22 -15.72 13.61 -1.89
CA ARG A 22 -15.02 14.00 -0.66
C ARG A 22 -14.42 12.74 -0.05
N THR A 23 -13.10 12.72 0.08
CA THR A 23 -12.38 11.79 0.95
C THR A 23 -13.03 11.87 2.32
N ARG A 24 -13.64 10.77 2.79
CA ARG A 24 -14.04 10.68 4.18
C ARG A 24 -12.76 10.59 4.98
N VAL A 25 -12.45 11.65 5.71
CA VAL A 25 -11.52 11.55 6.84
C VAL A 25 -12.35 10.90 7.94
N SER A 26 -12.20 9.58 8.07
CA SER A 26 -12.73 8.82 9.19
C SER A 26 -11.90 9.17 10.43
N GLU A 27 -12.52 9.48 11.56
CA GLU A 27 -11.84 9.41 12.85
C GLU A 27 -11.28 7.99 13.06
N PRO A 28 -10.17 7.81 13.78
CA PRO A 28 -9.52 6.50 13.89
C PRO A 28 -10.40 5.60 14.74
N ALA A 29 -11.34 4.89 14.11
CA ALA A 29 -11.66 3.56 14.56
C ALA A 29 -10.31 2.84 14.53
N SER A 30 -9.84 2.37 15.69
CA SER A 30 -8.71 1.46 15.72
C SER A 30 -9.03 0.35 14.72
N SER A 31 -8.39 0.35 13.55
CA SER A 31 -8.50 -0.73 12.60
C SER A 31 -8.04 -1.96 13.37
N ALA A 32 -8.99 -2.83 13.75
CA ALA A 32 -8.68 -4.01 14.55
C ALA A 32 -7.60 -4.85 13.85
N ARG A 33 -7.57 -4.82 12.50
CA ARG A 33 -6.64 -5.54 11.64
C ARG A 33 -6.00 -4.60 10.62
N GLY A 34 -4.76 -4.86 10.24
CA GLY A 34 -4.05 -4.08 9.21
C GLY A 34 -2.84 -4.81 8.65
N VAL A 35 -2.50 -4.51 7.39
CA VAL A 35 -1.35 -5.10 6.71
C VAL A 35 -0.11 -4.25 6.99
N LEU A 36 0.94 -4.86 7.51
CA LEU A 36 2.27 -4.26 7.59
C LEU A 36 3.00 -4.50 6.27
N ASP A 37 3.58 -3.45 5.68
CA ASP A 37 4.49 -3.65 4.56
C ASP A 37 5.85 -4.22 5.02
N THR A 38 6.67 -4.65 4.08
CA THR A 38 7.95 -5.30 4.37
C THR A 38 8.89 -4.40 5.16
N SER A 39 8.92 -3.11 4.85
CA SER A 39 9.77 -2.14 5.57
C SER A 39 9.34 -1.98 7.04
N THR A 40 8.04 -2.00 7.29
CA THR A 40 7.45 -1.87 8.63
C THR A 40 7.68 -3.13 9.45
N VAL A 41 7.56 -4.31 8.84
CA VAL A 41 7.90 -5.60 9.48
C VAL A 41 9.35 -5.61 9.95
N ILE A 42 10.28 -5.16 9.10
CA ILE A 42 11.71 -5.06 9.45
C ILE A 42 11.92 -4.04 10.58
N ALA A 43 11.15 -2.94 10.58
CA ALA A 43 11.25 -1.89 11.58
C ALA A 43 10.61 -2.25 12.94
N LEU A 44 9.74 -3.26 13.02
CA LEU A 44 8.92 -3.59 14.20
C LEU A 44 9.70 -3.55 15.53
N ALA A 45 10.86 -4.20 15.57
CA ALA A 45 11.69 -4.29 16.79
C ALA A 45 12.24 -2.93 17.27
N ARG A 46 12.23 -1.90 16.41
CA ARG A 46 12.72 -0.55 16.71
C ARG A 46 11.60 0.49 16.86
N LEU A 47 10.34 0.12 16.57
CA LEU A 47 9.23 1.04 16.74
C LEU A 47 8.98 1.29 18.23
N THR A 48 8.87 2.55 18.60
CA THR A 48 8.71 2.98 20.00
C THR A 48 7.26 3.23 20.38
N ASP A 49 6.38 3.44 19.39
CA ASP A 49 4.96 3.70 19.60
C ASP A 49 4.11 2.54 19.07
N ALA A 50 3.77 1.60 19.94
CA ALA A 50 2.88 0.49 19.60
C ALA A 50 1.45 0.95 19.25
N ALA A 51 1.01 2.14 19.68
CA ALA A 51 -0.31 2.65 19.35
C ALA A 51 -0.41 3.09 17.87
N SER A 52 0.73 3.21 17.18
CA SER A 52 0.79 3.46 15.73
C SER A 52 0.56 2.21 14.88
N LEU A 53 0.48 1.01 15.49
CA LEU A 53 0.27 -0.27 14.82
C LEU A 53 -1.18 -0.76 14.95
N PRO A 54 -1.68 -1.63 14.06
CA PRO A 54 -2.97 -2.27 14.24
C PRO A 54 -2.94 -3.21 15.44
N THR A 55 -4.10 -3.44 16.06
CA THR A 55 -4.22 -4.40 17.18
C THR A 55 -3.91 -5.83 16.73
N GLU A 56 -4.30 -6.19 15.50
CA GLU A 56 -4.01 -7.46 14.85
C GLU A 56 -3.21 -7.20 13.56
N PRO A 57 -1.87 -7.15 13.65
CA PRO A 57 -1.02 -6.99 12.47
C PRO A 57 -1.02 -8.24 11.60
N LEU A 58 -1.05 -8.03 10.29
CA LEU A 58 -0.98 -9.06 9.26
C LEU A 58 0.15 -8.73 8.29
N ILE A 59 0.69 -9.73 7.62
CA ILE A 59 1.60 -9.55 6.49
C ILE A 59 1.02 -10.22 5.24
N THR A 60 1.59 -9.94 4.08
CA THR A 60 1.24 -10.65 2.84
C THR A 60 2.26 -11.76 2.55
N SER A 61 1.88 -12.74 1.72
CA SER A 61 2.83 -13.73 1.21
C SER A 61 3.96 -13.10 0.40
N VAL A 62 3.75 -11.90 -0.15
CA VAL A 62 4.77 -11.12 -0.86
C VAL A 62 5.81 -10.59 0.11
N THR A 63 5.38 -10.08 1.27
CA THR A 63 6.28 -9.66 2.35
C THR A 63 7.13 -10.83 2.85
N LEU A 64 6.52 -12.01 3.06
CA LEU A 64 7.28 -13.21 3.42
C LEU A 64 8.30 -13.60 2.32
N ALA A 65 7.93 -13.49 1.05
CA ALA A 65 8.84 -13.75 -0.06
C ALA A 65 10.03 -12.78 -0.08
N GLU A 66 9.81 -11.48 0.18
CA GLU A 66 10.88 -10.50 0.27
C GLU A 66 11.84 -10.79 1.43
N LEU A 67 11.30 -11.14 2.61
CA LEU A 67 12.11 -11.57 3.76
C LEU A 67 12.91 -12.84 3.46
N SER A 68 12.33 -13.77 2.70
CA SER A 68 12.98 -15.03 2.31
C SER A 68 14.20 -14.81 1.39
N VAL A 69 14.16 -13.79 0.53
CA VAL A 69 15.29 -13.41 -0.33
C VAL A 69 16.44 -12.83 0.49
N GLY A 70 16.13 -12.08 1.54
CA GLY A 70 17.09 -11.31 2.34
C GLY A 70 18.36 -12.06 2.73
N PRO A 71 18.27 -13.20 3.44
CA PRO A 71 19.43 -14.00 3.86
C PRO A 71 20.24 -14.56 2.69
N LEU A 72 19.57 -14.92 1.60
CA LEU A 72 20.17 -15.57 0.43
C LEU A 72 21.06 -14.62 -0.39
N VAL A 73 20.81 -13.32 -0.31
CA VAL A 73 21.56 -12.28 -1.04
C VAL A 73 22.47 -11.43 -0.15
N ALA A 74 22.53 -11.73 1.15
CA ALA A 74 23.38 -11.03 2.12
C ALA A 74 24.87 -11.25 1.83
N ARG A 75 25.67 -10.19 1.96
CA ARG A 75 27.10 -10.20 1.54
C ARG A 75 28.04 -10.74 2.61
N ASP A 76 27.67 -10.58 3.89
CA ASP A 76 28.43 -11.06 5.03
C ASP A 76 27.57 -11.88 6.00
N GLU A 77 28.23 -12.57 6.93
CA GLU A 77 27.58 -13.48 7.87
C GLU A 77 26.72 -12.75 8.89
N GLN A 78 27.10 -11.53 9.28
CA GLN A 78 26.34 -10.77 10.27
C GLN A 78 25.01 -10.28 9.68
N GLU A 79 25.04 -9.73 8.47
CA GLU A 79 23.85 -9.33 7.72
C GLU A 79 22.95 -10.54 7.44
N ARG A 80 23.53 -11.68 7.05
CA ARG A 80 22.80 -12.93 6.81
C ARG A 80 22.07 -13.40 8.06
N ALA A 81 22.75 -13.46 9.20
CA ALA A 81 22.17 -13.86 10.47
C ALA A 81 21.03 -12.92 10.90
N ALA A 82 21.22 -11.60 10.77
CA ALA A 82 20.18 -10.62 11.10
C ALA A 82 18.93 -10.79 10.21
N ARG A 83 19.11 -10.91 8.89
CA ARG A 83 17.99 -11.12 7.96
C ARG A 83 17.31 -12.47 8.18
N GLN A 84 18.07 -13.51 8.55
CA GLN A 84 17.50 -14.83 8.86
C GLN A 84 16.63 -14.78 10.11
N ALA A 85 17.05 -14.03 11.13
CA ALA A 85 16.26 -13.80 12.33
C ALA A 85 14.95 -13.06 12.01
N HIS A 86 14.97 -12.04 11.14
CA HIS A 86 13.75 -11.37 10.69
C HIS A 86 12.77 -12.32 9.98
N LEU A 87 13.27 -13.20 9.10
CA LEU A 87 12.44 -14.22 8.44
C LEU A 87 11.81 -15.17 9.46
N GLN A 88 12.61 -15.74 10.36
CA GLN A 88 12.13 -16.70 11.36
C GLN A 88 11.10 -16.08 12.31
N GLN A 89 11.32 -14.83 12.72
CA GLN A 89 10.36 -14.11 13.55
C GLN A 89 9.03 -13.91 12.79
N ALA A 90 9.09 -13.51 11.52
CA ALA A 90 7.88 -13.34 10.72
C ALA A 90 7.12 -14.66 10.51
N GLU A 91 7.82 -15.77 10.28
CA GLU A 91 7.21 -17.11 10.17
C GLU A 91 6.59 -17.59 11.49
N ALA A 92 7.14 -17.18 12.63
CA ALA A 92 6.59 -17.53 13.94
C ALA A 92 5.36 -16.69 14.32
N ASP A 93 5.34 -15.43 13.91
CA ASP A 93 4.35 -14.45 14.37
C ASP A 93 3.13 -14.32 13.44
N PHE A 94 3.27 -14.65 12.15
CA PHE A 94 2.25 -14.33 11.14
C PHE A 94 1.84 -15.53 10.28
N GLU A 95 0.53 -15.60 10.01
CA GLU A 95 -0.02 -16.36 8.88
C GLU A 95 -0.24 -15.38 7.71
N PRO A 96 0.57 -15.45 6.62
CA PRO A 96 0.53 -14.44 5.56
C PRO A 96 -0.75 -14.50 4.72
N LEU A 97 -1.30 -13.34 4.38
CA LEU A 97 -2.40 -13.24 3.42
C LEU A 97 -1.90 -13.61 2.01
N PRO A 98 -2.54 -14.55 1.31
CA PRO A 98 -2.10 -14.98 -0.01
C PRO A 98 -2.37 -13.91 -1.07
N PHE A 99 -1.45 -13.75 -2.02
CA PHE A 99 -1.77 -13.10 -3.29
C PHE A 99 -2.61 -14.04 -4.17
N ASP A 100 -3.91 -14.02 -3.96
CA ASP A 100 -4.88 -14.91 -4.60
C ASP A 100 -5.56 -14.27 -5.84
N ALA A 101 -6.63 -14.90 -6.35
CA ALA A 101 -7.36 -14.40 -7.51
C ALA A 101 -8.06 -13.05 -7.26
N ALA A 102 -8.48 -12.75 -6.02
CA ALA A 102 -9.08 -11.48 -5.67
C ALA A 102 -8.02 -10.38 -5.65
N ALA A 103 -6.87 -10.65 -5.02
CA ALA A 103 -5.70 -9.76 -5.05
C ALA A 103 -5.22 -9.51 -6.49
N ALA A 104 -5.12 -10.55 -7.32
CA ALA A 104 -4.75 -10.43 -8.72
C ALA A 104 -5.70 -9.53 -9.53
N ARG A 105 -7.00 -9.54 -9.22
CA ARG A 105 -7.98 -8.64 -9.85
C ARG A 105 -7.81 -7.21 -9.36
N ALA A 106 -7.61 -7.00 -8.06
CA ALA A 106 -7.34 -5.68 -7.49
C ALA A 106 -6.05 -5.06 -8.04
N PHE A 107 -5.03 -5.88 -8.31
CA PHE A 107 -3.74 -5.45 -8.87
C PHE A 107 -3.88 -4.66 -10.17
N GLY A 108 -4.84 -4.99 -11.04
CA GLY A 108 -5.09 -4.24 -12.27
C GLY A 108 -5.44 -2.77 -12.01
N GLY A 109 -6.23 -2.50 -10.96
CA GLY A 109 -6.56 -1.14 -10.51
C GLY A 109 -5.34 -0.43 -9.94
N VAL A 110 -4.61 -1.10 -9.04
CA VAL A 110 -3.38 -0.57 -8.43
C VAL A 110 -2.35 -0.18 -9.49
N ALA A 111 -2.07 -1.07 -10.44
CA ALA A 111 -1.13 -0.82 -11.52
C ALA A 111 -1.57 0.34 -12.43
N ALA A 112 -2.87 0.49 -12.67
CA ALA A 112 -3.42 1.61 -13.42
C ALA A 112 -3.26 2.94 -12.68
N SER A 113 -3.52 2.99 -11.37
CA SER A 113 -3.34 4.19 -10.54
C SER A 113 -1.86 4.60 -10.45
N LEU A 114 -0.94 3.65 -10.23
CA LEU A 114 0.50 3.92 -10.19
C LEU A 114 1.04 4.44 -11.52
N ARG A 115 0.57 3.90 -12.66
CA ARG A 115 0.93 4.42 -13.99
C ARG A 115 0.44 5.84 -14.21
N GLN A 116 -0.79 6.16 -13.79
CA GLN A 116 -1.35 7.52 -13.90
C GLN A 116 -0.58 8.51 -13.04
N ALA A 117 -0.08 8.08 -11.88
CA ALA A 117 0.79 8.87 -11.00
C ALA A 117 2.24 9.02 -11.54
N GLY A 118 2.55 8.54 -12.75
CA GLY A 118 3.87 8.68 -13.37
C GLY A 118 4.96 7.81 -12.73
N ARG A 119 4.59 6.81 -11.92
CA ARG A 119 5.56 5.95 -11.22
C ARG A 119 6.06 4.84 -12.17
N LYS A 120 7.37 4.55 -12.15
CA LYS A 120 7.98 3.47 -12.93
C LYS A 120 7.52 2.10 -12.40
N ALA A 121 6.91 1.28 -13.25
CA ALA A 121 6.21 0.04 -12.88
C ALA A 121 7.11 -1.08 -12.34
N ALA A 122 8.36 -1.22 -12.79
CA ALA A 122 9.22 -2.35 -12.43
C ALA A 122 9.78 -2.27 -11.00
N ALA A 123 9.99 -1.06 -10.47
CA ALA A 123 10.61 -0.86 -9.16
C ALA A 123 9.64 -1.06 -7.97
N ARG A 124 8.36 -1.36 -8.23
CA ARG A 124 7.29 -1.43 -7.21
C ARG A 124 6.28 -2.55 -7.46
N ALA A 125 6.70 -3.60 -8.17
CA ALA A 125 5.80 -4.73 -8.43
C ALA A 125 5.35 -5.39 -7.11
N TYR A 126 6.26 -5.54 -6.14
CA TYR A 126 5.93 -6.09 -4.83
C TYR A 126 5.01 -5.17 -4.03
N ASP A 127 5.30 -3.86 -3.93
CA ASP A 127 4.39 -2.89 -3.28
C ASP A 127 2.99 -2.92 -3.87
N ALA A 128 2.89 -3.03 -5.21
CA ALA A 128 1.60 -3.13 -5.89
C ALA A 128 0.86 -4.43 -5.56
N MET A 129 1.57 -5.56 -5.39
CA MET A 129 0.97 -6.81 -4.95
C MET A 129 0.54 -6.76 -3.47
N ILE A 130 1.33 -6.10 -2.60
CA ILE A 130 0.98 -5.87 -1.19
C ILE A 130 -0.30 -5.01 -1.12
N ALA A 131 -0.33 -3.88 -1.84
CA ALA A 131 -1.49 -2.99 -1.94
C ALA A 131 -2.73 -3.72 -2.49
N ALA A 132 -2.56 -4.52 -3.53
CA ALA A 132 -3.66 -5.29 -4.11
C ALA A 132 -4.21 -6.34 -3.13
N THR A 133 -3.35 -6.99 -2.36
CA THR A 133 -3.75 -7.94 -1.32
C THR A 133 -4.52 -7.24 -0.20
N ALA A 134 -4.05 -6.08 0.25
CA ALA A 134 -4.73 -5.27 1.27
C ALA A 134 -6.12 -4.80 0.79
N ILE A 135 -6.22 -4.27 -0.43
CA ILE A 135 -7.49 -3.86 -1.05
C ILE A 135 -8.46 -5.03 -1.17
N ALA A 136 -7.99 -6.21 -1.61
CA ALA A 136 -8.85 -7.38 -1.78
C ALA A 136 -9.42 -7.91 -0.45
N ASN A 137 -8.80 -7.56 0.68
CA ASN A 137 -9.23 -7.95 2.02
C ASN A 137 -9.91 -6.80 2.79
N ASP A 138 -10.12 -5.64 2.16
CA ASP A 138 -10.64 -4.42 2.80
C ASP A 138 -9.83 -4.01 4.04
N LEU A 139 -8.50 -4.12 3.96
CA LEU A 139 -7.58 -3.79 5.05
C LEU A 139 -6.72 -2.55 4.73
N PRO A 140 -6.44 -1.69 5.72
CA PRO A 140 -5.45 -0.63 5.57
C PRO A 140 -4.03 -1.18 5.52
N ILE A 141 -3.14 -0.44 4.85
CA ILE A 141 -1.69 -0.65 4.96
C ILE A 141 -1.11 0.30 6.00
N TYR A 142 -0.31 -0.27 6.90
CA TYR A 142 0.56 0.43 7.83
C TYR A 142 1.98 0.44 7.25
N THR A 143 2.53 1.63 7.03
CA THR A 143 3.84 1.79 6.40
C THR A 143 4.66 2.91 7.01
N CYS A 144 5.97 2.68 7.13
CA CYS A 144 6.96 3.73 7.37
C CYS A 144 7.29 4.55 6.11
N ASN A 145 6.90 4.07 4.93
CA ASN A 145 7.22 4.63 3.62
C ASN A 145 5.95 4.95 2.81
N PRO A 146 5.09 5.90 3.27
CA PRO A 146 3.81 6.17 2.62
C PRO A 146 3.95 6.65 1.16
N GLY A 147 5.13 7.15 0.78
CA GLY A 147 5.44 7.52 -0.60
C GLY A 147 5.34 6.35 -1.59
N ASP A 148 5.59 5.12 -1.17
CA ASP A 148 5.55 3.95 -2.08
C ASP A 148 4.13 3.55 -2.48
N PHE A 149 3.15 3.90 -1.64
CA PHE A 149 1.73 3.63 -1.86
C PHE A 149 0.95 4.86 -2.37
N ALA A 150 1.60 6.02 -2.46
CA ALA A 150 0.97 7.27 -2.84
C ALA A 150 0.35 7.20 -4.25
N GLY A 151 -0.93 7.59 -4.32
CA GLY A 151 -1.69 7.67 -5.58
C GLY A 151 -2.38 6.37 -5.99
N ILE A 152 -2.46 5.35 -5.12
CA ILE A 152 -3.26 4.15 -5.36
C ILE A 152 -4.71 4.41 -4.96
N ASP A 153 -5.64 4.31 -5.90
CA ASP A 153 -7.06 4.51 -5.63
C ASP A 153 -7.65 3.35 -4.82
N GLY A 154 -8.46 3.67 -3.81
CA GLY A 154 -9.15 2.67 -2.99
C GLY A 154 -8.28 2.01 -1.92
N LEU A 155 -7.00 2.38 -1.81
CA LEU A 155 -6.14 1.95 -0.72
C LEU A 155 -6.31 2.86 0.49
N GLU A 156 -6.58 2.28 1.65
CA GLU A 156 -6.46 2.97 2.94
C GLU A 156 -5.03 2.85 3.45
N LEU A 157 -4.42 3.98 3.82
CA LEU A 157 -3.02 4.06 4.20
C LEU A 157 -2.88 4.76 5.55
N ILE A 158 -2.17 4.12 6.47
CA ILE A 158 -1.86 4.63 7.81
C ILE A 158 -0.34 4.76 7.92
N THR A 159 0.12 5.98 8.15
CA THR A 159 1.55 6.25 8.30
C THR A 159 2.01 5.82 9.69
N VAL A 160 3.00 4.94 9.73
CA VAL A 160 3.73 4.58 10.95
C VAL A 160 4.97 5.47 11.04
N PRO A 161 5.19 6.22 12.14
CA PRO A 161 6.41 6.98 12.32
C PRO A 161 7.64 6.05 12.20
N PRO A 162 8.64 6.37 11.36
CA PRO A 162 9.82 5.54 11.25
C PRO A 162 10.56 5.51 12.60
N PRO A 163 11.22 4.39 12.93
CA PRO A 163 12.04 4.33 14.12
C PRO A 163 13.14 5.40 14.05
N PRO A 164 13.62 5.91 15.21
CA PRO A 164 14.78 6.78 15.22
C PRO A 164 15.95 6.11 14.48
N ALA A 165 16.74 6.92 13.76
CA ALA A 165 17.95 6.44 13.09
C ALA A 165 18.81 5.67 14.10
N ALA A 166 19.37 4.54 13.66
CA ALA A 166 20.34 3.85 14.49
C ALA A 166 21.51 4.82 14.76
N PRO A 167 22.13 4.78 15.95
CA PRO A 167 23.20 5.71 16.31
C PRO A 167 24.42 5.70 15.34
N ASP A 168 24.50 4.74 14.41
CA ASP A 168 25.60 4.57 13.45
C ASP A 168 25.18 4.56 11.96
N ASP A 169 23.99 5.05 11.58
CA ASP A 169 23.59 5.13 10.16
C ASP A 169 23.95 6.52 9.58
N PRO A 170 24.95 6.64 8.67
CA PRO A 170 25.28 7.92 8.08
C PRO A 170 24.17 8.35 7.10
N ALA A 171 23.72 9.60 7.27
CA ALA A 171 22.70 10.26 6.44
C ALA A 171 23.03 10.29 4.94
#